data_AF-A0A0R3QI29-F1
#
_entry.id   AF-A0A0R3QI29-F1
#
_cell.length_a   1.000
_cell.length_b   1.000
_cell.length_c   1.000
_cell.angle_alpha   90.00
_cell.angle_beta   90.00
_cell.angle_gamma   90.00
#
_symmetry.space_group_name_H-M   'P 1'
#
loop_
_entity.id
_entity.type
_entity.pdbx_description
1 polymer ?
#
loop_
_entity_poly.entity_id
_entity_poly.type
_entity_poly.pdbx_seq_one_letter_code
_entity_poly.pdbx_strand_id
1 'polypeptide(L)'
;MGISRDNWHKRRATGGKRCPPHKKRKFELGRPASNTKIGPKRIHLVRCRGGNIKHRALRLDVGTFSWGSEGFFIVSFVVFTFAYDDKN
;
A
#
# COMPACT_ATOMS: atom_id res chain seq x y z
N MET A 1 -12.26 15.09 -2.22
CA MET A 1 -10.80 14.94 -2.01
C MET A 1 -10.60 14.20 -0.70
N GLY A 2 -10.07 12.98 -0.74
CA GLY A 2 -10.06 12.07 0.42
C GLY A 2 -8.86 12.28 1.36
N ILE A 3 -8.20 11.16 1.67
CA ILE A 3 -6.95 11.11 2.44
C ILE A 3 -5.92 12.02 1.75
N SER A 4 -5.22 12.83 2.53
CA SER A 4 -4.15 13.72 2.05
C SER A 4 -2.83 13.38 2.74
N ARG A 5 -1.72 13.62 2.04
CA ARG A 5 -0.35 13.39 2.49
C ARG A 5 0.37 14.67 2.93
N ASP A 6 -0.38 15.75 3.04
CA ASP A 6 0.14 17.05 3.48
C ASP A 6 0.42 17.04 4.99
N ASN A 7 1.19 18.02 5.45
CA ASN A 7 1.50 18.20 6.88
C ASN A 7 0.83 19.45 7.47
N TRP A 8 -0.03 20.15 6.72
CA TRP A 8 -0.67 21.39 7.19
C TRP A 8 -1.65 21.15 8.33
N HIS A 9 -2.26 19.97 8.36
CA HIS A 9 -3.11 19.54 9.47
C HIS A 9 -2.32 19.12 10.74
N LYS A 10 -0.98 19.01 10.66
CA LYS A 10 -0.11 18.64 11.79
C LYS A 10 0.43 19.88 12.51
N ARG A 11 0.92 19.69 13.75
CA ARG A 11 1.56 20.77 14.53
C ARG A 11 2.99 21.07 14.04
N ARG A 12 3.52 22.23 14.44
CA ARG A 12 4.94 22.57 14.29
C ARG A 12 5.78 21.74 15.28
N ALA A 13 7.10 21.67 15.07
CA ALA A 13 8.00 21.04 16.04
C ALA A 13 7.90 21.71 17.43
N THR A 14 7.67 23.01 17.46
CA THR A 14 7.40 23.80 18.68
C THR A 14 5.99 23.60 19.26
N GLY A 15 5.15 22.72 18.69
CA GLY A 15 3.78 22.46 19.15
C GLY A 15 2.71 23.44 18.65
N GLY A 16 3.10 24.58 18.07
CA GLY A 16 2.15 25.57 17.53
C GLY A 16 1.26 25.01 16.41
N LYS A 17 -0.01 25.44 16.37
CA LYS A 17 -0.97 25.09 15.31
C LYS A 17 -0.55 25.76 14.00
N ARG A 18 -0.63 25.04 12.88
CA ARG A 18 -0.40 25.60 11.53
C ARG A 18 -1.74 26.07 10.95
N CYS A 19 -1.73 27.24 10.30
CA CYS A 19 -2.85 27.71 9.51
C CYS A 19 -2.71 27.17 8.08
N PRO A 20 -3.68 26.41 7.55
CA PRO A 20 -3.62 25.91 6.18
C PRO A 20 -3.72 27.07 5.17
N PRO A 21 -2.76 27.25 4.26
CA PRO A 21 -2.75 28.37 3.32
C PRO A 21 -3.66 28.16 2.11
N HIS A 22 -4.08 26.92 1.84
CA HIS A 22 -4.88 26.57 0.67
C HIS A 22 -5.79 25.37 0.94
N LYS A 23 -6.77 25.17 0.06
CA LYS A 23 -7.58 23.94 0.01
C LYS A 23 -6.73 22.75 -0.42
N LYS A 24 -7.19 21.52 -0.13
CA LYS A 24 -6.51 20.28 -0.54
C LYS A 24 -6.22 20.26 -2.05
N ARG A 25 -5.12 19.62 -2.46
CA ARG A 25 -4.70 19.53 -3.86
C ARG A 25 -4.56 18.08 -4.34
N LYS A 26 -4.75 17.86 -5.65
CA LYS A 26 -4.71 16.52 -6.29
C LYS A 26 -3.33 15.85 -6.20
N PHE A 27 -2.25 16.63 -6.09
CA PHE A 27 -0.89 16.08 -6.00
C PHE A 27 -0.56 15.46 -4.63
N GLU A 28 -1.33 15.77 -3.58
CA GLU A 28 -1.13 15.25 -2.21
C GLU A 28 -2.06 14.07 -1.90
N LEU A 29 -2.77 13.54 -2.91
CA LEU A 29 -3.80 12.54 -2.72
C LEU A 29 -3.23 11.21 -2.16
N GLY A 30 -3.78 10.77 -1.04
CA GLY A 30 -3.65 9.43 -0.50
C GLY A 30 -4.73 8.48 -1.02
N ARG A 31 -4.55 7.18 -0.78
CA ARG A 31 -5.52 6.13 -1.12
C ARG A 31 -5.69 5.19 0.08
N PRO A 32 -6.86 4.57 0.27
CA PRO A 32 -7.07 3.61 1.34
C PRO A 32 -6.10 2.43 1.20
N ALA A 33 -5.67 1.83 2.31
CA ALA A 33 -4.86 0.61 2.30
C ALA A 33 -5.61 -0.55 1.63
N SER A 34 -4.88 -1.51 1.05
CA SER A 34 -5.46 -2.63 0.30
C SER A 34 -5.73 -3.84 1.20
N ASN A 35 -5.07 -3.91 2.37
CA ASN A 35 -5.20 -4.96 3.38
C ASN A 35 -5.34 -6.35 2.75
N THR A 36 -4.31 -6.75 2.00
CA THR A 36 -4.26 -8.00 1.24
C THR A 36 -4.45 -9.20 2.16
N LYS A 37 -5.34 -10.12 1.79
CA LYS A 37 -5.57 -11.38 2.53
C LYS A 37 -5.37 -12.60 1.63
N ILE A 38 -5.16 -13.77 2.24
CA ILE A 38 -5.08 -15.03 1.49
C ILE A 38 -6.48 -15.35 0.93
N GLY A 39 -6.53 -15.80 -0.33
CA GLY A 39 -7.77 -16.18 -1.01
C GLY A 39 -7.68 -16.06 -2.53
N PRO A 40 -8.77 -16.32 -3.26
CA PRO A 40 -8.75 -16.34 -4.72
C PRO A 40 -8.28 -15.00 -5.28
N LYS A 41 -7.40 -15.06 -6.30
CA LYS A 41 -6.74 -13.90 -6.91
C LYS A 41 -7.74 -12.80 -7.27
N ARG A 42 -7.61 -11.65 -6.60
CA ARG A 42 -8.40 -10.44 -6.88
C ARG A 42 -7.49 -9.23 -6.90
N ILE A 43 -7.42 -8.58 -8.06
CA ILE A 43 -6.57 -7.41 -8.30
C ILE A 43 -7.44 -6.25 -8.78
N HIS A 44 -7.27 -5.07 -8.17
CA HIS A 44 -7.93 -3.85 -8.58
C HIS A 44 -6.95 -2.92 -9.30
N LEU A 45 -7.34 -2.47 -10.50
CA LEU A 45 -6.55 -1.54 -11.31
C LEU A 45 -6.82 -0.10 -10.85
N VAL A 46 -5.76 0.65 -10.59
CA VAL A 46 -5.87 2.04 -10.17
C VAL A 46 -5.05 2.94 -11.07
N ARG A 47 -5.72 3.83 -11.81
CA ARG A 47 -5.05 4.90 -12.58
C ARG A 47 -4.38 5.90 -11.64
N CYS A 48 -3.11 6.17 -11.89
CA CYS A 48 -2.26 7.08 -11.12
C CYS A 48 -1.86 8.33 -11.92
N ARG A 49 -1.16 9.25 -11.26
CA ARG A 49 -0.60 10.45 -11.89
C ARG A 49 0.42 10.02 -12.96
N GLY A 50 0.44 10.71 -14.10
CA GLY A 50 1.31 10.37 -15.22
C GLY A 50 0.79 9.25 -16.13
N GLY A 51 -0.45 8.78 -15.93
CA GLY A 51 -1.08 7.79 -16.82
C GLY A 51 -0.83 6.33 -16.44
N ASN A 52 0.15 6.06 -15.57
CA ASN A 52 0.47 4.71 -15.09
C ASN A 52 -0.71 4.05 -14.35
N ILE A 53 -0.77 2.72 -14.43
CA ILE A 53 -1.76 1.90 -13.71
C ILE A 53 -1.03 1.12 -12.61
N LYS A 54 -1.50 1.24 -11.37
CA LYS A 54 -1.02 0.42 -10.26
C LYS A 54 -1.97 -0.75 -10.04
N HIS A 55 -1.43 -1.96 -10.05
CA HIS A 55 -2.14 -3.19 -9.73
C HIS A 55 -2.15 -3.37 -8.21
N ARG A 56 -3.32 -3.25 -7.58
CA ARG A 56 -3.46 -3.45 -6.14
C ARG A 56 -4.06 -4.82 -5.88
N ALA A 57 -3.28 -5.73 -5.32
CA ALA A 57 -3.80 -6.98 -4.82
C ALA A 57 -4.77 -6.70 -3.65
N LEU A 58 -5.90 -7.41 -3.63
CA LEU A 58 -6.80 -7.50 -2.49
C LEU A 58 -6.75 -8.92 -1.89
N ARG A 59 -6.65 -9.92 -2.75
CA ARG A 59 -6.44 -11.32 -2.36
C ARG A 59 -5.48 -12.03 -3.30
N LEU A 60 -4.65 -12.90 -2.75
CA LEU A 60 -3.71 -13.76 -3.46
C LEU A 60 -3.62 -15.11 -2.75
N ASP A 61 -3.51 -16.17 -3.53
CA ASP A 61 -3.39 -17.57 -3.13
C ASP A 61 -2.05 -18.17 -3.57
N VAL A 62 -1.47 -17.64 -4.64
CA VAL A 62 -0.19 -18.08 -5.23
C VAL A 62 0.85 -16.97 -5.15
N GLY A 63 2.11 -17.36 -4.88
CA GLY A 63 3.28 -16.48 -4.89
C GLY A 63 4.49 -17.13 -5.55
N THR A 64 5.44 -16.32 -6.01
CA THR A 64 6.76 -16.79 -6.46
C THR A 64 7.74 -16.64 -5.31
N PHE A 65 8.36 -17.74 -4.90
CA PHE A 65 9.30 -17.81 -3.79
C PHE A 65 10.67 -18.25 -4.29
N SER A 66 11.73 -17.66 -3.74
CA SER A 66 13.11 -17.96 -4.11
C SER A 66 13.83 -18.68 -2.99
N TRP A 67 14.57 -19.74 -3.31
CA TRP A 67 15.49 -20.36 -2.37
C TRP A 67 16.91 -19.84 -2.64
N GLY A 68 17.36 -18.90 -1.80
CA GLY A 68 18.59 -18.14 -2.03
C GLY A 68 19.87 -18.97 -2.07
N SER A 69 19.95 -20.09 -1.34
CA SER A 69 21.14 -20.96 -1.34
C SER A 69 21.24 -21.85 -2.57
N GLU A 70 20.11 -22.24 -3.16
CA GLU A 70 20.07 -23.16 -4.32
C GLU A 70 19.90 -22.43 -5.65
N GLY A 71 19.63 -21.12 -5.61
CA GLY A 71 19.52 -20.28 -6.81
C GLY A 71 18.28 -20.54 -7.66
N PHE A 72 17.27 -21.25 -7.14
CA PHE A 72 16.05 -21.59 -7.86
C PHE A 72 14.81 -20.84 -7.34
N PHE A 73 13.81 -20.70 -8.22
CA PHE A 73 12.56 -20.00 -7.98
C PHE A 73 11.38 -20.94 -8.25
N ILE A 74 10.43 -21.00 -7.31
CA ILE A 74 9.26 -21.86 -7.40
C ILE A 74 8.00 -20.99 -7.30
N VAL A 75 7.00 -21.30 -8.12
CA VAL A 75 5.64 -20.78 -7.95
C VAL A 75 4.89 -21.76 -7.07
N SER A 76 4.50 -21.32 -5.88
CA SER A 76 3.79 -22.17 -4.90
C SER A 76 2.60 -21.45 -4.30
N PHE A 77 1.66 -22.25 -3.77
CA PHE A 77 0.56 -21.72 -2.97
C PHE A 77 1.08 -21.20 -1.64
N VAL A 78 0.57 -20.04 -1.23
CA VAL A 78 0.88 -19.47 0.08
C VAL A 78 0.24 -20.37 1.15
N VAL A 79 1.07 -21.02 1.97
CA VAL A 79 0.63 -22.01 2.95
C VAL A 79 -0.28 -21.34 3.99
N PHE A 80 -1.53 -21.82 4.06
CA PHE A 80 -2.66 -21.66 5.00
C PHE A 80 -2.80 -20.39 5.87
N THR A 81 -1.74 -19.83 6.46
CA THR A 81 -1.81 -18.67 7.37
C THR A 81 -0.51 -17.87 7.39
N PHE A 82 -0.60 -16.55 7.61
CA PHE A 82 0.56 -15.75 7.98
C PHE A 82 1.07 -16.18 9.35
N ALA A 83 2.35 -16.57 9.44
CA ALA A 83 2.94 -17.09 10.67
C ALA A 83 3.35 -16.00 11.66
N TYR A 84 3.76 -14.81 11.18
CA TYR A 84 4.31 -13.73 12.00
C TYR A 84 4.32 -12.38 11.26
N ASP A 85 4.13 -11.25 11.98
CA ASP A 85 4.24 -9.87 11.49
C ASP A 85 4.91 -8.98 12.57
N ASP A 86 5.95 -8.22 12.19
CA ASP A 86 6.71 -7.33 13.10
C ASP A 86 6.05 -5.96 13.33
N LYS A 87 5.13 -5.54 12.45
CA LYS A 87 4.53 -4.20 12.48
C LYS A 87 3.08 -4.21 12.96
N ASN A 88 2.40 -5.36 12.88
CA ASN A 88 1.23 -5.77 13.66
C ASN A 88 0.75 -7.16 13.25
#